data_AF-A0A955YRN7-F1
#
_entry.id   AF-A0A955YRN7-F1
#
_cell.length_a   1.000
_cell.length_b   1.000
_cell.length_c   1.000
_cell.angle_alpha   90.00
_cell.angle_beta   90.00
_cell.angle_gamma   90.00
#
_symmetry.space_group_name_H-M   'P 1'
#
loop_
_entity.id
_entity.type
_entity.pdbx_description
1 polymer ?
#
loop_
_entity_poly.entity_id
_entity_poly.type
_entity_poly.pdbx_seq_one_letter_code
_entity_poly.pdbx_strand_id
1 'polypeptide(L)'
;MRLPTRTVLAPLIPLLLAACGSCAGTDAPGTVRQGEVVDRASNGRNPQDHTPPTAPSEVDLAGLVLRTTATRYREVELAIEQHGREVVSLSTRVAVERQQGASWTKVASPFLLRDNCTDQPSPCRPLGPGGALTAPPWLGAKEAAQCDCGTCTPLPAGTYRFVVRSCEGERSLASRPFDLPAPSGPAATTP
;
A
#
# COMPACT_ATOMS: atom_id res chain seq x y z
N MET A 1 0.74 51.15 -3.19
CA MET A 1 0.05 51.06 -4.49
C MET A 1 -0.32 49.60 -4.77
N ARG A 2 -1.64 49.35 -4.82
CA ARG A 2 -2.40 48.24 -5.45
C ARG A 2 -1.91 46.78 -5.29
N LEU A 3 -2.63 46.04 -4.43
CA LEU A 3 -2.84 44.59 -4.56
C LEU A 3 -3.66 44.26 -5.83
N PRO A 4 -3.52 43.05 -6.38
CA PRO A 4 -4.62 42.40 -7.08
C PRO A 4 -5.06 41.11 -6.39
N THR A 5 -6.25 41.20 -5.82
CA THR A 5 -7.23 40.14 -5.56
C THR A 5 -7.54 39.35 -6.84
N ARG A 6 -7.69 38.01 -6.74
CA ARG A 6 -8.51 37.16 -7.64
C ARG A 6 -8.40 35.70 -7.21
N THR A 7 -9.37 34.80 -7.33
CA THR A 7 -10.84 34.82 -7.40
C THR A 7 -11.20 33.34 -7.21
N VAL A 8 -12.14 33.03 -6.32
CA VAL A 8 -12.66 31.68 -6.07
C VAL A 8 -13.50 31.22 -7.26
N LEU A 9 -13.27 29.99 -7.74
CA LEU A 9 -14.20 29.28 -8.61
C LEU A 9 -14.20 27.77 -8.27
N ALA A 10 -15.20 27.34 -7.52
CA ALA A 10 -15.90 26.06 -7.72
C ALA A 10 -17.06 26.35 -8.72
N PRO A 11 -17.73 25.39 -9.42
CA PRO A 11 -18.01 23.99 -9.07
C PRO A 11 -18.05 22.99 -10.27
N LEU A 12 -18.41 21.72 -10.06
CA LEU A 12 -19.57 21.02 -10.69
C LEU A 12 -19.53 19.51 -10.44
N ILE A 13 -20.58 18.99 -9.80
CA ILE A 13 -20.90 17.57 -9.65
C ILE A 13 -21.93 17.20 -10.74
N PRO A 14 -21.70 16.17 -11.57
CA PRO A 14 -22.77 15.53 -12.30
C PRO A 14 -23.26 14.27 -11.57
N LEU A 15 -24.51 14.34 -11.14
CA LEU A 15 -25.37 13.22 -10.78
C LEU A 15 -25.73 12.46 -12.06
N LEU A 16 -25.42 11.16 -12.15
CA LEU A 16 -25.93 10.30 -13.24
C LEU A 16 -26.83 9.23 -12.64
N LEU A 17 -28.13 9.51 -12.68
CA LEU A 17 -29.22 8.54 -12.65
C LEU A 17 -29.51 8.13 -14.10
N ALA A 18 -29.40 6.83 -14.40
CA ALA A 18 -30.01 6.25 -15.60
C ALA A 18 -30.51 4.84 -15.27
N ALA A 19 -31.83 4.75 -15.14
CA ALA A 19 -32.59 3.52 -15.17
C ALA A 19 -32.81 3.08 -16.64
N CYS A 20 -32.87 1.78 -16.87
CA CYS A 20 -33.58 1.06 -17.95
C CYS A 20 -33.25 -0.43 -17.70
N GLY A 21 -34.15 -1.41 -17.72
CA GLY A 21 -35.47 -1.51 -18.29
C GLY A 21 -35.64 -3.00 -18.63
N SER A 22 -36.75 -3.59 -18.19
CA SER A 22 -37.17 -4.97 -18.47
C SER A 22 -37.36 -5.25 -19.97
N CYS A 23 -37.59 -6.55 -20.26
CA CYS A 23 -38.17 -7.20 -21.46
C CYS A 23 -37.14 -8.06 -22.22
N ALA A 24 -37.43 -9.26 -22.72
CA ALA A 24 -38.63 -10.10 -22.67
C ALA A 24 -38.20 -11.52 -23.07
N GLY A 25 -38.87 -12.52 -22.48
CA GLY A 25 -38.87 -13.89 -23.00
C GLY A 25 -39.80 -14.00 -24.20
N THR A 26 -39.41 -14.79 -25.18
CA THR A 26 -40.28 -15.29 -26.24
C THR A 26 -39.95 -16.76 -26.48
N ASP A 27 -40.80 -17.64 -25.97
CA ASP A 27 -40.96 -19.01 -26.46
C ASP A 27 -41.51 -18.98 -27.90
N ALA A 28 -40.96 -19.82 -28.76
CA ALA A 28 -41.63 -20.27 -29.97
C ALA A 28 -41.31 -21.75 -30.22
N PRO A 29 -42.32 -22.58 -30.57
CA PRO A 29 -42.17 -24.02 -30.78
C PRO A 29 -41.81 -24.35 -32.24
N GLY A 30 -41.06 -25.42 -32.44
CA GLY A 30 -40.81 -26.01 -33.76
C GLY A 30 -40.48 -27.49 -33.64
N THR A 31 -41.36 -28.33 -34.17
CA THR A 31 -41.36 -29.79 -34.00
C THR A 31 -40.70 -30.52 -35.19
N VAL A 32 -40.01 -31.62 -34.86
CA VAL A 32 -39.67 -32.84 -35.64
C VAL A 32 -38.67 -32.75 -36.83
N ARG A 33 -37.56 -33.50 -36.71
CA ARG A 33 -37.26 -34.65 -37.61
C ARG A 33 -36.27 -35.64 -36.97
N GLN A 34 -36.71 -36.90 -36.95
CA GLN A 34 -35.96 -38.10 -36.55
C GLN A 34 -34.77 -38.34 -37.49
N GLY A 35 -33.68 -38.83 -36.90
CA GLY A 35 -32.52 -39.39 -37.59
C GLY A 35 -31.71 -40.20 -36.56
N GLU A 36 -32.01 -41.48 -36.48
CA GLU A 36 -31.36 -42.48 -35.63
C GLU A 36 -30.02 -42.89 -36.24
N VAL A 37 -28.92 -42.74 -35.49
CA VAL A 37 -27.70 -43.55 -35.65
C VAL A 37 -27.16 -43.86 -34.25
N VAL A 38 -26.94 -45.16 -34.02
CA VAL A 38 -26.54 -45.80 -32.77
C VAL A 38 -25.02 -45.69 -32.57
N ASP A 39 -24.60 -45.89 -31.32
CA ASP A 39 -23.24 -46.20 -30.82
C ASP A 39 -22.28 -45.03 -30.55
N ARG A 40 -22.05 -44.71 -29.26
CA ARG A 40 -20.83 -45.14 -28.55
C ARG A 40 -20.83 -44.67 -27.09
N ALA A 41 -20.78 -45.67 -26.20
CA ALA A 41 -20.24 -45.72 -24.84
C ALA A 41 -19.99 -44.41 -24.07
N SER A 42 -20.65 -44.33 -22.92
CA SER A 42 -20.21 -43.65 -21.70
C SER A 42 -18.69 -43.71 -21.52
N ASN A 43 -18.06 -42.53 -21.38
CA ASN A 43 -16.87 -42.39 -20.55
C ASN A 43 -16.75 -40.94 -20.05
N GLY A 44 -16.92 -40.77 -18.74
CA GLY A 44 -16.33 -39.69 -17.95
C GLY A 44 -16.85 -38.28 -18.19
N ARG A 45 -18.06 -37.95 -17.72
CA ARG A 45 -18.31 -36.56 -17.27
C ARG A 45 -17.41 -36.32 -16.06
N ASN A 46 -16.26 -35.71 -16.29
CA ASN A 46 -15.53 -35.01 -15.26
C ASN A 46 -16.44 -33.87 -14.80
N PRO A 47 -16.97 -33.85 -13.56
CA PRO A 47 -17.58 -32.64 -13.04
C PRO A 47 -16.44 -31.63 -13.00
N GLN A 48 -16.51 -30.60 -13.84
CA GLN A 48 -15.68 -29.43 -13.61
C GLN A 48 -16.08 -28.90 -12.23
N ASP A 49 -15.22 -29.17 -11.25
CA ASP A 49 -15.13 -28.43 -10.01
C ASP A 49 -14.87 -26.96 -10.38
N HIS A 50 -15.94 -26.27 -10.76
CA HIS A 50 -15.99 -24.83 -10.78
C HIS A 50 -16.05 -24.37 -9.33
N THR A 51 -14.90 -24.44 -8.67
CA THR A 51 -14.69 -23.62 -7.48
C THR A 51 -14.85 -22.18 -7.96
N PRO A 52 -15.82 -21.40 -7.43
CA PRO A 52 -15.93 -20.00 -7.77
C PRO A 52 -14.57 -19.33 -7.50
N PRO A 53 -14.11 -18.38 -8.33
CA PRO A 53 -12.91 -17.62 -8.01
C PRO A 53 -13.11 -16.98 -6.64
N THR A 54 -12.27 -17.38 -5.67
CA THR A 54 -12.23 -16.78 -4.33
C THR A 54 -12.17 -15.27 -4.52
N ALA A 55 -13.22 -14.57 -4.08
CA ALA A 55 -13.23 -13.12 -4.08
C ALA A 55 -11.97 -12.61 -3.35
N PRO A 56 -11.34 -11.50 -3.79
CA PRO A 56 -10.18 -10.97 -3.10
C PRO A 56 -10.54 -10.75 -1.64
N SER A 57 -9.88 -11.47 -0.74
CA SER A 57 -10.05 -11.29 0.70
C SER A 57 -9.80 -9.83 1.01
N GLU A 58 -10.81 -9.15 1.55
CA GLU A 58 -10.69 -7.75 1.96
C GLU A 58 -9.49 -7.65 2.92
N VAL A 59 -8.42 -7.00 2.47
CA VAL A 59 -7.17 -6.93 3.23
C VAL A 59 -7.38 -6.00 4.43
N ASP A 60 -7.71 -6.58 5.57
CA ASP A 60 -7.74 -5.87 6.84
C ASP A 60 -6.33 -5.76 7.41
N LEU A 61 -5.91 -4.53 7.75
CA LEU A 61 -4.65 -4.29 8.47
C LEU A 61 -4.80 -4.48 9.98
N ALA A 62 -5.97 -4.96 10.44
CA ALA A 62 -6.22 -5.27 11.84
C ALA A 62 -5.18 -6.25 12.40
N GLY A 63 -4.74 -5.95 13.64
CA GLY A 63 -3.70 -6.70 14.32
C GLY A 63 -2.27 -6.29 13.96
N LEU A 64 -2.05 -5.44 12.94
CA LEU A 64 -0.73 -4.90 12.69
C LEU A 64 -0.33 -3.87 13.74
N VAL A 65 0.90 -4.01 14.22
CA VAL A 65 1.53 -3.06 15.14
C VAL A 65 2.81 -2.53 14.48
N LEU A 66 2.91 -1.22 14.33
CA LEU A 66 4.11 -0.54 13.85
C LEU A 66 4.87 0.04 15.04
N ARG A 67 6.14 -0.35 15.18
CA ARG A 67 7.05 0.19 16.20
C ARG A 67 8.20 0.92 15.52
N THR A 68 8.53 2.09 16.07
CA THR A 68 9.64 2.90 15.60
C THR A 68 10.67 3.04 16.71
N THR A 69 11.92 2.74 16.42
CA THR A 69 13.02 2.79 17.38
C THR A 69 14.12 3.67 16.83
N ALA A 70 14.49 4.73 17.55
CA ALA A 70 15.70 5.49 17.21
C ALA A 70 16.92 4.68 17.62
N THR A 71 17.77 4.31 16.66
CA THR A 71 18.94 3.44 16.89
C THR A 71 20.21 4.24 17.09
N ARG A 72 20.36 5.35 16.37
CA ARG A 72 21.48 6.30 16.43
C ARG A 72 21.02 7.71 16.09
N TYR A 73 21.96 8.65 16.02
CA TYR A 73 21.67 10.00 15.56
C TYR A 73 20.99 9.97 14.18
N ARG A 74 19.69 10.32 14.15
CA ARG A 74 18.83 10.36 12.95
C ARG A 74 18.55 9.02 12.27
N GLU A 75 18.97 7.90 12.87
CA GLU A 75 18.62 6.57 12.39
C GLU A 75 17.36 6.06 13.10
N VAL A 76 16.35 5.66 12.33
CA VAL A 76 15.08 5.16 12.86
C VAL A 76 14.72 3.84 12.21
N GLU A 77 14.64 2.79 13.01
CA GLU A 77 14.19 1.47 12.60
C GLU A 77 12.66 1.38 12.62
N LEU A 78 12.08 0.69 11.64
CA LEU A 78 10.67 0.33 11.61
C LEU A 78 10.53 -1.18 11.77
N ALA A 79 9.87 -1.59 12.85
CA ALA A 79 9.43 -2.96 13.05
C ALA A 79 7.90 -3.07 12.87
N ILE A 80 7.45 -4.14 12.22
CA ILE A 80 6.05 -4.47 11.97
C ILE A 80 5.80 -5.85 12.52
N GLU A 81 4.77 -5.98 13.36
CA GLU A 81 4.33 -7.24 13.94
C GLU A 81 2.87 -7.49 13.55
N GLN A 82 2.54 -8.72 13.16
CA GLN A 82 1.16 -9.15 12.91
C GLN A 82 0.62 -9.97 14.08
N HIS A 83 -0.28 -9.37 14.85
CA HIS A 83 -0.98 -10.00 15.97
C HIS A 83 -2.37 -10.55 15.58
N GLY A 84 -2.82 -10.28 14.36
CA GLY A 84 -4.03 -10.83 13.76
C GLY A 84 -3.88 -12.29 13.35
N ARG A 85 -5.01 -12.89 12.94
CA ARG A 85 -5.09 -14.31 12.54
C ARG A 85 -5.03 -14.53 11.03
N GLU A 86 -5.06 -13.45 10.25
CA GLU A 86 -5.02 -13.49 8.79
C GLU A 86 -3.65 -13.11 8.25
N VAL A 87 -3.31 -13.64 7.08
CA VAL A 87 -2.14 -13.18 6.31
C VAL A 87 -2.46 -11.83 5.71
N VAL A 88 -1.59 -10.85 5.95
CA VAL A 88 -1.72 -9.52 5.36
C VAL A 88 -0.64 -9.33 4.31
N SER A 89 -1.04 -8.87 3.13
CA SER A 89 -0.12 -8.50 2.07
C SER A 89 0.16 -7.00 2.13
N LEU A 90 1.39 -6.62 2.43
CA LEU A 90 1.83 -5.23 2.58
C LEU A 90 2.50 -4.72 1.32
N SER A 91 2.29 -3.45 0.97
CA SER A 91 3.14 -2.80 -0.01
C SER A 91 4.54 -2.65 0.56
N THR A 92 5.53 -3.03 -0.22
CA THR A 92 6.93 -2.85 0.18
C THR A 92 7.31 -1.38 0.26
N ARG A 93 6.60 -0.48 -0.44
CA ARG A 93 6.88 0.97 -0.38
C ARG A 93 6.21 1.57 0.85
N VAL A 94 7.02 2.12 1.74
CA VAL A 94 6.54 2.87 2.90
C VAL A 94 6.63 4.35 2.59
N ALA A 95 5.56 5.09 2.87
CA ALA A 95 5.64 6.54 2.81
C ALA A 95 6.23 7.07 4.12
N VAL A 96 7.12 8.06 4.00
CA VAL A 96 7.53 8.89 5.12
C VAL A 96 6.74 10.19 5.05
N GLU A 97 6.13 10.59 6.15
CA GLU A 97 5.40 11.85 6.25
C GLU A 97 6.00 12.73 7.33
N ARG A 98 5.98 14.05 7.10
CA ARG A 98 6.41 15.08 8.06
C ARG A 98 5.21 15.87 8.52
N GLN A 99 5.15 16.17 9.81
CA GLN A 99 4.13 17.05 10.35
C GLN A 99 4.37 18.49 9.92
N GLN A 100 3.33 19.16 9.45
CA GLN A 100 3.31 20.57 9.04
C GLN A 100 2.08 21.25 9.66
N GLY A 101 2.26 21.85 10.85
CA GLY A 101 1.14 22.33 11.65
C GLY A 101 0.24 21.16 12.06
N ALA A 102 -1.02 21.20 11.64
CA ALA A 102 -2.00 20.14 11.92
C ALA A 102 -2.03 19.02 10.87
N SER A 103 -1.32 19.16 9.73
CA SER A 103 -1.34 18.18 8.65
C SER A 103 -0.08 17.33 8.59
N TRP A 104 -0.20 16.20 7.88
CA TRP A 104 0.93 15.34 7.53
C TRP A 104 1.17 15.45 6.03
N THR A 105 2.41 15.76 5.65
CA THR A 105 2.81 15.93 4.26
C THR A 105 3.82 14.85 3.88
N LYS A 106 3.55 14.14 2.77
CA LYS A 106 4.46 13.13 2.25
C LYS A 106 5.81 13.74 1.88
N VAL A 107 6.86 13.07 2.31
CA VAL A 107 8.24 13.38 1.97
C VAL A 107 8.67 12.45 0.84
N ALA A 108 9.33 12.99 -0.17
CA ALA A 108 9.98 12.19 -1.20
C ALA A 108 11.21 11.50 -0.59
N SER A 109 10.99 10.32 0.00
CA SER A 109 12.01 9.44 0.55
C SER A 109 11.64 7.99 0.22
N PRO A 110 12.44 7.26 -0.56
CA PRO A 110 12.22 5.86 -0.84
C PRO A 110 12.63 5.03 0.38
N PHE A 111 11.65 4.73 1.25
CA PHE A 111 11.80 3.72 2.29
C PHE A 111 11.06 2.44 1.87
N LEU A 112 11.75 1.30 1.93
CA LEU A 112 11.21 -0.01 1.56
C LEU A 112 11.20 -0.99 2.75
N LEU A 113 10.17 -1.83 2.82
CA LEU A 113 10.09 -2.99 3.70
C LEU A 113 10.92 -4.14 3.15
N ARG A 114 12.19 -4.20 3.52
CA ARG A 114 13.16 -5.22 3.10
C ARG A 114 13.85 -5.81 4.32
N ASP A 115 14.40 -7.02 4.20
CA ASP A 115 15.15 -7.67 5.29
C ASP A 115 16.59 -7.17 5.39
N ASN A 116 17.17 -6.83 4.24
CA ASN A 116 18.55 -6.41 4.12
C ASN A 116 18.73 -5.47 2.93
N CYS A 117 19.96 -5.02 2.72
CA CYS A 117 20.30 -4.01 1.73
C CYS A 117 20.82 -4.55 0.40
N THR A 118 21.09 -5.84 0.33
CA THR A 118 21.57 -6.49 -0.90
C THR A 118 20.41 -6.96 -1.76
N ASP A 119 19.30 -7.34 -1.14
CA ASP A 119 18.21 -7.99 -1.82
C ASP A 119 17.20 -6.96 -2.34
N GLN A 120 16.75 -7.17 -3.59
CA GLN A 120 15.66 -6.40 -4.15
C GLN A 120 14.33 -6.99 -3.64
N PRO A 121 13.55 -6.26 -2.84
CA PRO A 121 12.31 -6.80 -2.31
C PRO A 121 11.24 -6.91 -3.41
N SER A 122 10.37 -7.93 -3.27
CA SER A 122 9.14 -8.05 -4.05
C SER A 122 8.25 -6.80 -3.85
N PRO A 123 7.37 -6.44 -4.80
CA PRO A 123 6.52 -5.26 -4.67
C PRO A 123 5.55 -5.35 -3.48
N CYS A 124 5.16 -6.57 -3.13
CA CYS A 124 4.33 -6.87 -1.99
C CYS A 124 4.96 -7.93 -1.11
N ARG A 125 4.71 -7.80 0.19
CA ARG A 125 5.29 -8.63 1.23
C ARG A 125 4.20 -9.24 2.11
N PRO A 126 3.99 -10.56 2.06
CA PRO A 126 3.05 -11.22 2.94
C PRO A 126 3.62 -11.26 4.37
N LEU A 127 2.75 -11.04 5.36
CA LEU A 127 3.04 -11.19 6.78
C LEU A 127 1.94 -12.05 7.40
N GLY A 128 2.28 -13.29 7.75
CA GLY A 128 1.34 -14.22 8.37
C GLY A 128 1.11 -13.96 9.86
N PRO A 129 0.20 -14.72 10.49
CA PRO A 129 -0.08 -14.62 11.92
C PRO A 129 1.17 -14.82 12.77
N GLY A 130 1.41 -13.91 13.73
CA GLY A 130 2.63 -13.89 14.55
C GLY A 130 3.90 -13.49 13.79
N GLY A 131 3.80 -13.19 12.49
CA GLY A 131 4.91 -12.75 11.67
C GLY A 131 5.42 -11.39 12.11
N ALA A 132 6.74 -11.21 12.02
CA ALA A 132 7.38 -9.93 12.28
C ALA A 132 8.39 -9.60 11.17
N LEU A 133 8.59 -8.31 10.95
CA LEU A 133 9.60 -7.77 10.05
C LEU A 133 10.25 -6.56 10.72
N THR A 134 11.58 -6.52 10.67
CA THR A 134 12.36 -5.35 11.03
C THR A 134 13.13 -4.88 9.80
N ALA A 135 12.83 -3.69 9.30
CA ALA A 135 13.52 -3.13 8.14
C ALA A 135 14.83 -2.45 8.54
N PRO A 136 15.86 -2.44 7.67
CA PRO A 136 17.06 -1.65 7.89
C PRO A 136 16.73 -0.18 8.24
N PRO A 137 17.46 0.44 9.20
CA PRO A 137 17.14 1.77 9.71
C PRO A 137 17.07 2.82 8.62
N TRP A 138 16.07 3.71 8.71
CA TRP A 138 16.02 4.91 7.91
C TRP A 138 17.01 5.96 8.43
N LEU A 139 17.85 6.49 7.56
CA LEU A 139 18.90 7.48 7.89
C LEU A 139 18.37 8.93 7.91
N GLY A 140 17.06 9.14 7.81
CA GLY A 140 16.46 10.47 7.84
C GLY A 140 16.80 11.34 6.62
N ALA A 141 16.79 10.76 5.41
CA ALA A 141 17.18 11.44 4.16
C ALA A 141 16.25 11.08 2.97
N LYS A 142 16.35 11.81 1.85
CA LYS A 142 15.43 11.73 0.69
C LYS A 142 15.76 10.62 -0.32
N GLU A 143 16.96 10.08 -0.30
CA GLU A 143 17.48 9.12 -1.29
C GLU A 143 17.45 7.71 -0.70
N ALA A 144 18.36 6.80 -1.11
CA ALA A 144 18.44 5.41 -0.64
C ALA A 144 18.85 5.28 0.85
N ALA A 145 18.12 5.98 1.72
CA ALA A 145 18.42 6.25 3.11
C ALA A 145 18.16 5.05 4.02
N GLN A 146 18.44 3.82 3.58
CA GLN A 146 18.37 2.61 4.41
C GLN A 146 19.65 1.77 4.37
N CYS A 147 20.50 1.95 3.35
CA CYS A 147 21.41 0.88 2.91
C CYS A 147 22.82 1.32 2.56
N ASP A 148 23.28 2.37 3.22
CA ASP A 148 24.35 3.28 2.79
C ASP A 148 23.79 4.45 1.99
N CYS A 149 24.27 5.64 2.32
CA CYS A 149 23.88 6.83 1.60
C CYS A 149 24.98 7.88 1.58
N GLY A 150 26.02 7.62 0.78
CA GLY A 150 27.11 8.56 0.52
C GLY A 150 26.66 9.88 -0.15
N THR A 151 25.50 9.90 -0.80
CA THR A 151 24.97 11.08 -1.52
C THR A 151 23.59 11.53 -1.02
N CYS A 152 23.15 11.03 0.15
CA CYS A 152 21.87 11.43 0.71
C CYS A 152 21.86 12.90 1.08
N THR A 153 20.75 13.56 0.77
CA THR A 153 20.38 14.86 1.31
C THR A 153 19.64 14.66 2.62
N PRO A 154 20.19 15.10 3.77
CA PRO A 154 19.50 15.02 5.04
C PRO A 154 18.19 15.80 5.02
N LEU A 155 17.14 15.23 5.61
CA LEU A 155 15.89 15.96 5.82
C LEU A 155 16.03 17.00 6.95
N PRO A 156 15.20 18.05 6.95
CA PRO A 156 15.19 19.02 8.04
C PRO A 156 14.80 18.35 9.37
N ALA A 157 15.06 19.03 10.49
CA ALA A 157 14.51 18.61 11.78
C ALA A 157 12.98 18.62 11.76
N GLY A 158 12.36 17.82 12.62
CA GLY A 158 10.92 17.88 12.90
C GLY A 158 10.33 16.53 13.24
N THR A 159 9.00 16.48 13.30
CA THR A 159 8.26 15.26 13.63
C THR A 159 7.83 14.53 12.36
N TYR A 160 8.07 13.23 12.34
CA TYR A 160 7.84 12.33 11.21
C TYR A 160 7.02 11.11 11.64
N ARG A 161 6.49 10.40 10.64
CA ARG A 161 5.91 9.07 10.82
C ARG A 161 6.12 8.23 9.57
N PHE A 162 6.11 6.91 9.74
CA PHE A 162 6.02 5.97 8.63
C PHE A 162 4.56 5.64 8.35
N VAL A 163 4.22 5.41 7.09
CA VAL A 163 2.90 4.95 6.66
C VAL A 163 3.06 3.73 5.78
N VAL A 164 2.59 2.60 6.30
CA VAL A 164 2.53 1.32 5.61
C VAL A 164 1.16 1.18 4.96
N ARG A 165 1.11 0.50 3.81
CA ARG A 165 -0.14 0.28 3.06
C ARG A 165 -0.35 -1.20 2.79
N SER A 166 -1.59 -1.60 2.60
CA SER A 166 -1.87 -2.89 1.94
C SER A 166 -1.23 -2.89 0.54
N CYS A 167 -0.90 -4.08 0.04
CA CYS A 167 -0.30 -4.28 -1.28
C CYS A 167 -1.11 -3.62 -2.39
N GLU A 168 -2.44 -3.71 -2.30
CA GLU A 168 -3.39 -3.14 -3.25
C GLU A 168 -3.55 -1.62 -3.09
N GLY A 169 -3.12 -1.06 -1.95
CA GLY A 169 -3.13 0.38 -1.68
C GLY A 169 -4.40 0.93 -1.03
N GLU A 170 -5.43 0.10 -0.86
CA GLU A 170 -6.75 0.48 -0.33
C GLU A 170 -6.74 0.90 1.15
N ARG A 171 -5.82 0.33 1.94
CA ARG A 171 -5.74 0.55 3.39
C ARG A 171 -4.36 1.04 3.77
N SER A 172 -4.28 1.85 4.82
CA SER A 172 -3.01 2.35 5.35
C SER A 172 -3.00 2.42 6.87
N LEU A 173 -1.82 2.26 7.44
CA LEU A 173 -1.57 2.33 8.87
C LEU A 173 -0.32 3.19 9.12
N ALA A 174 -0.47 4.19 9.96
CA ALA A 174 0.63 5.07 10.35
C ALA A 174 1.29 4.60 11.64
N SER A 175 2.61 4.73 11.72
CA SER A 175 3.34 4.54 12.98
C SER A 175 2.99 5.64 13.98
N ARG A 176 3.42 5.45 15.23
CA ARG A 176 3.53 6.58 16.15
C ARG A 176 4.51 7.64 15.58
N PRO A 177 4.27 8.93 15.85
CA PRO A 177 5.21 9.98 15.49
C PRO A 177 6.57 9.81 16.18
N PHE A 178 7.62 10.27 15.52
CA PHE A 178 8.97 10.33 16.07
C PHE A 178 9.67 11.61 15.60
N ASP A 179 10.63 12.10 16.39
CA ASP A 179 11.37 13.32 16.07
C ASP A 179 12.70 13.02 15.41
N LEU A 180 13.00 13.78 14.37
CA LEU A 180 14.29 13.79 13.70
C LEU A 180 15.04 15.05 14.12
N PRO A 181 16.23 14.94 14.75
CA PRO A 181 17.01 16.11 15.12
C PRO A 181 17.56 16.83 13.89
N ALA A 182 18.03 18.07 14.06
CA ALA A 182 18.67 18.84 13.00
C ALA A 182 19.84 18.07 12.38
N PRO A 183 20.15 18.23 11.09
CA PRO A 183 21.41 17.70 10.55
C PRO A 183 22.55 18.29 11.37
N SER A 184 23.53 17.47 11.77
CA SER A 184 24.79 18.00 12.25
C SER A 184 25.37 18.85 11.13
N GLY A 185 25.42 20.16 11.30
CA GLY A 185 26.03 21.07 10.33
C GLY A 185 27.49 20.69 10.09
N PRO A 186 28.15 21.25 9.05
CA PRO A 186 29.60 21.18 9.01
C PRO A 186 30.11 21.71 10.36
N ALA A 187 30.95 20.93 11.04
CA ALA A 187 31.63 21.42 12.23
C ALA A 187 32.19 22.79 11.86
N ALA A 188 31.77 23.84 12.57
CA ALA A 188 32.31 25.17 12.32
C ALA A 188 33.82 25.04 12.51
N THR A 189 34.57 25.09 11.40
CA THR A 189 36.02 25.18 11.45
C THR A 189 36.30 26.56 12.02
N THR A 190 36.48 26.63 13.33
CA THR A 190 36.97 27.83 14.00
C THR A 190 38.34 28.14 13.38
N PRO A 191 38.55 29.34 12.82
CA PRO A 191 39.83 29.74 12.26
C PRO A 191 40.92 29.84 13.34
#